data_AF-A0A3L7QMZ8-F1
#
_entry.id   AF-A0A3L7QMZ8-F1
#
_cell.length_a   1.000
_cell.length_b   1.000
_cell.length_c   1.000
_cell.angle_alpha   90.00
_cell.angle_beta   90.00
_cell.angle_gamma   90.00
#
_symmetry.space_group_name_H-M   'P 1'
#
loop_
_entity.id
_entity.type
_entity.pdbx_description
1 polymer ?
#
loop_
_entity_poly.entity_id
_entity_poly.type
_entity_poly.pdbx_seq_one_letter_code
_entity_poly.pdbx_strand_id
1 'polypeptide(L)'
;MLRRLISPFAGSGAASRRMLLAVGVFAASRVTASCSAEPIFPWRGSTPLSPVRVRLDGPSRASETDHGQLGLGSPALPQRVRRPAWGAPTAGIELTIHERFLDHWLRVESQETGPVRDCILGAEVLGCQSTESRLSVDLLPDPMNARMELQLRGRTRNQTENRTPQAVILSTGEHHFLLSKLVRFDGTVLTTRSPAAFLFPHQVNRGAVTSGSLVPVLGRMADQMALSVAEQRRPAAERVTADRITRQIVPQFNQSVDQRLTELNLKLKEGWPRWLTALGIEPAETRVATTQTTLQVGWGSSETTGLTSPRPPEWKPAPVARLAIHASMINRWIDQGKLEGRHVSWQSLEGWRDQWLLGASSTVHQQRTSKLFPPTCREFVQTVATDWTEQLGQPTVLGTEAPALPLLLPPGSQPLSEERAPVREPAQSHRIEPEHSRELATDITIILADREPLRVEFHPDGITLIIRAAFQVGMAPPTDFHRIEIPYRVKLTSTRVEIIPGPIQVASLATTTGPWSGVACEAIRSQIVAHCPLESFPAQFSIPRADATPIKLQMSHWQVAEEWLLVDETIVVEE
;
A
#
# COMPACT_ATOMS: atom_id res chain seq x y z
N MET A 1 23.09 -1.89 -6.74
CA MET A 1 21.96 -2.57 -7.42
C MET A 1 20.90 -3.06 -6.44
N LEU A 2 21.24 -3.98 -5.52
CA LEU A 2 20.36 -4.45 -4.43
C LEU A 2 19.72 -3.30 -3.66
N ARG A 3 20.51 -2.28 -3.28
CA ARG A 3 20.00 -1.05 -2.68
C ARG A 3 18.88 -0.40 -3.49
N ARG A 4 18.87 -0.42 -4.84
CA ARG A 4 17.76 0.15 -5.64
C ARG A 4 16.59 -0.79 -5.86
N LEU A 5 16.78 -2.11 -5.87
CA LEU A 5 15.68 -3.07 -5.86
C LEU A 5 14.86 -2.96 -4.56
N ILE A 6 15.53 -2.58 -3.45
CA ILE A 6 14.93 -2.46 -2.12
C ILE A 6 14.60 -1.00 -1.74
N SER A 7 15.34 0.01 -2.24
CA SER A 7 15.14 1.44 -1.91
C SER A 7 13.79 2.07 -2.27
N PRO A 8 13.01 1.61 -3.27
CA PRO A 8 11.65 2.13 -3.40
C PRO A 8 10.80 1.85 -2.16
N PHE A 9 11.17 0.84 -1.38
CA PHE A 9 10.60 0.57 -0.08
C PHE A 9 11.29 1.40 1.01
N ALA A 10 12.63 1.53 1.02
CA ALA A 10 13.40 2.11 2.13
C ALA A 10 13.77 3.62 2.11
N GLY A 11 13.25 4.45 1.18
CA GLY A 11 13.70 5.84 0.99
C GLY A 11 12.67 6.95 1.29
N SER A 12 13.12 8.09 1.83
CA SER A 12 12.32 9.32 2.05
C SER A 12 12.24 10.27 0.83
N GLY A 13 12.86 9.89 -0.29
CA GLY A 13 12.96 10.70 -1.50
C GLY A 13 11.72 10.66 -2.42
N ALA A 14 11.58 11.66 -3.29
CA ALA A 14 10.45 11.83 -4.20
C ALA A 14 10.19 10.63 -5.15
N ALA A 15 11.20 9.80 -5.42
CA ALA A 15 11.07 8.58 -6.22
C ALA A 15 10.44 7.41 -5.42
N SER A 16 10.79 7.25 -4.14
CA SER A 16 10.22 6.26 -3.22
C SER A 16 8.75 6.59 -2.89
N ARG A 17 8.41 7.89 -2.83
CA ARG A 17 7.01 8.35 -2.69
C ARG A 17 6.12 7.77 -3.80
N ARG A 18 6.59 7.71 -5.06
CA ARG A 18 5.76 7.33 -6.22
C ARG A 18 5.49 5.82 -6.36
N MET A 19 6.35 4.94 -5.85
CA MET A 19 6.21 3.48 -6.03
C MET A 19 5.25 2.87 -5.01
N LEU A 20 5.36 3.26 -3.73
CA LEU A 20 4.37 2.89 -2.72
C LEU A 20 3.00 3.55 -3.01
N LEU A 21 2.97 4.69 -3.68
CA LEU A 21 1.74 5.35 -4.16
C LEU A 21 0.96 4.53 -5.23
N ALA A 22 1.62 3.67 -6.01
CA ALA A 22 1.00 2.85 -7.06
C ALA A 22 0.31 1.58 -6.53
N VAL A 23 0.80 1.04 -5.41
CA VAL A 23 0.16 -0.04 -4.65
C VAL A 23 -0.71 0.53 -3.51
N GLY A 24 -0.62 1.84 -3.26
CA GLY A 24 -0.77 2.35 -1.91
C GLY A 24 -1.22 3.80 -1.73
N VAL A 25 -2.28 4.35 -2.35
CA VAL A 25 -2.84 5.65 -1.89
C VAL A 25 -4.36 5.81 -1.99
N PHE A 26 -4.94 6.25 -0.86
CA PHE A 26 -6.19 6.98 -0.78
C PHE A 26 -6.21 8.15 0.22
N ALA A 27 -7.09 9.10 -0.16
CA ALA A 27 -7.80 10.17 0.57
C ALA A 27 -7.12 11.56 0.47
N ALA A 28 -7.79 12.67 0.16
CA ALA A 28 -9.03 13.20 0.72
C ALA A 28 -9.99 13.84 -0.32
N SER A 29 -11.28 13.82 -0.01
CA SER A 29 -12.26 14.86 -0.36
C SER A 29 -13.38 14.80 0.70
N ARG A 30 -13.53 15.86 1.50
CA ARG A 30 -14.71 16.05 2.36
C ARG A 30 -15.80 16.70 1.52
N VAL A 31 -16.93 16.02 1.34
CA VAL A 31 -18.14 16.61 0.77
C VAL A 31 -19.02 17.04 1.92
N THR A 32 -19.10 18.35 2.16
CA THR A 32 -20.14 18.96 2.99
C THR A 32 -21.42 19.06 2.17
N ALA A 33 -22.37 18.15 2.40
CA ALA A 33 -23.71 18.26 1.82
C ALA A 33 -24.55 19.25 2.64
N SER A 34 -24.80 20.43 2.08
CA SER A 34 -25.89 21.32 2.52
C SER A 34 -27.17 20.85 1.85
N CYS A 35 -28.10 20.27 2.61
CA CYS A 35 -29.42 19.92 2.11
C CYS A 35 -30.39 21.11 2.33
N SER A 36 -30.62 21.90 1.29
CA SER A 36 -31.81 22.77 1.20
C SER A 36 -33.00 21.92 0.75
N ALA A 37 -34.00 21.77 1.61
CA ALA A 37 -35.24 21.06 1.28
C ALA A 37 -36.24 22.00 0.58
N GLU A 38 -36.62 21.69 -0.65
CA GLU A 38 -37.86 22.19 -1.28
C GLU A 38 -38.95 21.10 -1.22
N PRO A 39 -40.23 21.47 -1.04
CA PRO A 39 -41.33 20.52 -0.97
C PRO A 39 -41.89 20.21 -2.37
N ILE A 40 -42.04 18.93 -2.70
CA ILE A 40 -42.78 18.48 -3.90
C ILE A 40 -44.05 17.71 -3.48
N PHE A 41 -45.15 18.04 -4.17
CA PHE A 41 -46.55 17.60 -4.05
C PHE A 41 -46.78 16.06 -4.19
N PRO A 42 -48.01 15.56 -3.90
CA PRO A 42 -48.23 14.18 -3.47
C PRO A 42 -48.43 13.21 -4.63
N TRP A 43 -47.93 11.99 -4.46
CA TRP A 43 -48.12 10.87 -5.39
C TRP A 43 -49.27 9.97 -4.91
N ARG A 44 -50.24 9.69 -5.80
CA ARG A 44 -51.33 8.73 -5.60
C ARG A 44 -50.90 7.33 -6.06
N GLY A 45 -51.02 6.37 -5.14
CA GLY A 45 -51.54 5.01 -5.38
C GLY A 45 -50.77 4.07 -6.32
N SER A 46 -50.08 3.09 -5.71
CA SER A 46 -49.96 1.76 -6.29
C SER A 46 -50.03 0.68 -5.22
N THR A 47 -50.81 -0.35 -5.50
CA THR A 47 -51.18 -1.51 -4.69
C THR A 47 -49.97 -2.33 -4.22
N PRO A 48 -50.02 -2.96 -3.02
CA PRO A 48 -48.92 -3.78 -2.51
C PRO A 48 -48.91 -5.17 -3.16
N LEU A 49 -47.75 -5.58 -3.68
CA LEU A 49 -47.46 -6.97 -4.02
C LEU A 49 -47.28 -7.80 -2.74
N SER A 50 -47.88 -9.00 -2.73
CA SER A 50 -47.86 -9.93 -1.61
C SER A 50 -46.46 -10.50 -1.33
N PRO A 51 -46.12 -10.83 -0.07
CA PRO A 51 -44.81 -11.39 0.25
C PRO A 51 -44.71 -12.86 -0.18
N VAL A 52 -43.68 -13.15 -0.98
CA VAL A 52 -43.21 -14.51 -1.26
C VAL A 52 -42.66 -15.11 0.03
N ARG A 53 -43.28 -16.18 0.52
CA ARG A 53 -42.75 -16.99 1.64
C ARG A 53 -41.67 -17.93 1.10
N VAL A 54 -40.42 -17.69 1.46
CA VAL A 54 -39.34 -18.67 1.30
C VAL A 54 -39.41 -19.63 2.49
N ARG A 55 -39.71 -20.89 2.20
CA ARG A 55 -39.73 -22.00 3.17
C ARG A 55 -38.30 -22.53 3.28
N LEU A 56 -37.69 -22.40 4.46
CA LEU A 56 -36.45 -23.09 4.81
C LEU A 56 -36.83 -24.39 5.51
N ASP A 57 -36.80 -25.50 4.78
CA ASP A 57 -36.94 -26.83 5.38
C ASP A 57 -35.57 -27.28 5.91
N GLY A 58 -35.47 -27.44 7.24
CA GLY A 58 -34.36 -28.12 7.89
C GLY A 58 -34.52 -29.64 7.86
N PRO A 59 -33.45 -30.43 8.05
CA PRO A 59 -33.49 -31.87 7.86
C PRO A 59 -34.16 -32.58 9.06
N SER A 60 -35.23 -33.32 8.76
CA SER A 60 -35.88 -34.24 9.69
C SER A 60 -34.99 -35.45 9.99
N ARG A 61 -34.79 -35.71 11.29
CA ARG A 61 -34.45 -37.02 11.84
C ARG A 61 -35.60 -38.00 11.55
N ALA A 62 -35.29 -39.15 10.96
CA ALA A 62 -36.14 -40.33 11.04
C ALA A 62 -35.26 -41.56 11.28
N SER A 63 -35.73 -42.34 12.25
CA SER A 63 -35.20 -43.58 12.79
C SER A 63 -35.29 -44.75 11.80
N GLU A 64 -34.19 -45.48 11.68
CA GLU A 64 -34.07 -46.91 12.00
C GLU A 64 -35.29 -47.80 11.68
N THR A 65 -35.20 -48.58 10.60
CA THR A 65 -35.58 -49.99 10.63
C THR A 65 -34.79 -50.79 9.60
N ASP A 66 -34.32 -51.91 10.11
CA ASP A 66 -33.45 -52.94 9.56
C ASP A 66 -34.13 -53.74 8.44
N HIS A 67 -33.38 -54.05 7.37
CA HIS A 67 -33.39 -55.33 6.65
C HIS A 67 -32.42 -55.32 5.45
N GLY A 68 -31.53 -56.32 5.41
CA GLY A 68 -31.16 -56.98 4.15
C GLY A 68 -29.82 -56.58 3.53
N GLN A 69 -28.78 -57.35 3.86
CA GLN A 69 -27.53 -57.49 3.11
C GLN A 69 -27.76 -57.62 1.60
N LEU A 70 -26.98 -56.89 0.79
CA LEU A 70 -26.30 -57.37 -0.41
C LEU A 70 -25.16 -56.39 -0.75
N GLY A 71 -23.93 -56.89 -0.71
CA GLY A 71 -22.72 -56.12 -0.92
C GLY A 71 -22.56 -55.66 -2.37
N LEU A 72 -22.59 -54.35 -2.58
CA LEU A 72 -22.09 -53.68 -3.77
C LEU A 72 -21.10 -52.62 -3.31
N GLY A 73 -19.84 -52.78 -3.73
CA GLY A 73 -18.74 -51.91 -3.34
C GLY A 73 -19.05 -50.45 -3.71
N SER A 74 -19.01 -49.58 -2.71
CA SER A 74 -19.02 -48.14 -2.93
C SER A 74 -17.89 -47.79 -3.91
N PRO A 75 -18.19 -47.15 -5.06
CA PRO A 75 -17.12 -46.61 -5.89
C PRO A 75 -16.37 -45.60 -5.03
N ALA A 76 -15.06 -45.78 -4.93
CA ALA A 76 -14.16 -44.82 -4.31
C ALA A 76 -14.54 -43.43 -4.82
N LEU A 77 -14.92 -42.54 -3.91
CA LEU A 77 -15.10 -41.13 -4.22
C LEU A 77 -13.86 -40.71 -5.02
N PRO A 78 -14.01 -40.13 -6.23
CA PRO A 78 -12.88 -39.68 -7.00
C PRO A 78 -12.04 -38.81 -6.08
N GLN A 79 -10.79 -39.24 -5.87
CA GLN A 79 -9.81 -38.47 -5.10
C GLN A 79 -9.94 -37.03 -5.57
N ARG A 80 -10.16 -36.11 -4.63
CA ARG A 80 -10.12 -34.68 -4.87
C ARG A 80 -8.93 -34.41 -5.79
N VAL A 81 -9.22 -34.10 -7.05
CA VAL A 81 -8.22 -33.60 -7.98
C VAL A 81 -7.58 -32.43 -7.25
N ARG A 82 -6.30 -32.59 -6.91
CA ARG A 82 -5.51 -31.58 -6.24
C ARG A 82 -5.72 -30.26 -6.98
N ARG A 83 -6.02 -29.21 -6.22
CA ARG A 83 -6.30 -27.84 -6.67
C ARG A 83 -5.37 -27.45 -7.83
N PRO A 84 -5.83 -26.66 -8.82
CA PRO A 84 -4.93 -26.09 -9.82
C PRO A 84 -3.83 -25.34 -9.06
N ALA A 85 -2.61 -25.86 -9.15
CA ALA A 85 -1.46 -25.21 -8.58
C ALA A 85 -1.35 -23.86 -9.27
N TRP A 86 -1.35 -22.79 -8.50
CA TRP A 86 -0.77 -21.53 -8.94
C TRP A 86 0.56 -21.85 -9.63
N GLY A 87 0.58 -21.76 -10.96
CA GLY A 87 1.82 -21.77 -11.71
C GLY A 87 2.44 -20.42 -11.44
N ALA A 88 3.40 -20.34 -10.52
CA ALA A 88 4.19 -19.11 -10.39
C ALA A 88 4.80 -18.77 -11.76
N PRO A 89 4.91 -17.48 -12.11
CA PRO A 89 5.62 -17.11 -13.34
C PRO A 89 7.04 -17.68 -13.27
N THR A 90 7.43 -18.41 -14.30
CA THR A 90 8.77 -18.96 -14.43
C THR A 90 9.78 -17.81 -14.50
N ALA A 91 10.66 -17.72 -13.49
CA ALA A 91 11.81 -16.81 -13.45
C ALA A 91 11.46 -15.32 -13.58
N GLY A 92 10.82 -14.77 -12.54
CA GLY A 92 10.33 -13.38 -12.53
C GLY A 92 10.30 -12.73 -11.14
N ILE A 93 9.31 -11.88 -10.91
CA ILE A 93 9.04 -11.25 -9.61
C ILE A 93 7.70 -11.77 -9.10
N GLU A 94 7.62 -12.17 -7.84
CA GLU A 94 6.37 -12.52 -7.15
C GLU A 94 6.21 -11.65 -5.90
N LEU A 95 5.04 -11.04 -5.77
CA LEU A 95 4.60 -10.28 -4.61
C LEU A 95 3.44 -11.03 -3.96
N THR A 96 3.64 -11.48 -2.72
CA THR A 96 2.57 -12.05 -1.90
C THR A 96 2.22 -11.09 -0.78
N ILE A 97 0.95 -10.73 -0.65
CA ILE A 97 0.44 -9.82 0.37
C ILE A 97 -0.59 -10.56 1.20
N HIS A 98 -0.45 -10.57 2.53
CA HIS A 98 -1.44 -11.17 3.41
C HIS A 98 -2.64 -10.25 3.62
N GLU A 99 -3.84 -10.80 3.75
CA GLU A 99 -5.08 -10.08 4.06
C GLU A 99 -4.94 -9.10 5.22
N ARG A 100 -4.27 -9.48 6.32
CA ARG A 100 -4.00 -8.60 7.46
C ARG A 100 -3.28 -7.30 7.07
N PHE A 101 -2.40 -7.35 6.06
CA PHE A 101 -1.77 -6.16 5.50
C PHE A 101 -2.79 -5.30 4.77
N LEU A 102 -3.58 -5.91 3.89
CA LEU A 102 -4.61 -5.22 3.10
C LEU A 102 -5.67 -4.61 4.00
N ASP A 103 -6.16 -5.33 5.00
CA ASP A 103 -7.11 -4.83 5.99
C ASP A 103 -6.52 -3.64 6.75
N HIS A 104 -5.30 -3.75 7.28
CA HIS A 104 -4.66 -2.64 7.98
C HIS A 104 -4.43 -1.42 7.05
N TRP A 105 -4.05 -1.66 5.80
CA TRP A 105 -3.79 -0.61 4.82
C TRP A 105 -5.07 0.10 4.35
N LEU A 106 -6.15 -0.65 4.15
CA LEU A 106 -7.45 -0.13 3.70
C LEU A 106 -8.37 0.26 4.86
N ARG A 107 -8.01 -0.01 6.12
CA ARG A 107 -8.81 0.33 7.29
C ARG A 107 -9.06 1.83 7.32
N VAL A 108 -10.33 2.19 7.13
CA VAL A 108 -10.85 3.53 7.37
C VAL A 108 -11.90 3.37 8.45
N GLU A 109 -11.68 4.05 9.57
CA GLU A 109 -12.66 4.18 10.63
C GLU A 109 -13.17 5.63 10.59
N SER A 110 -14.49 5.80 10.62
CA SER A 110 -15.12 7.11 10.70
C SER A 110 -16.12 7.15 11.84
N GLN A 111 -16.19 8.32 12.49
CA GLN A 111 -17.22 8.64 13.44
C GLN A 111 -17.86 9.95 12.98
N GLU A 112 -19.15 9.89 12.65
CA GLU A 112 -19.92 11.03 12.16
C GLU A 112 -21.08 11.31 13.10
N THR A 113 -21.20 12.54 13.55
CA THR A 113 -22.33 13.00 14.37
C THR A 113 -23.10 14.08 13.63
N GLY A 114 -24.42 14.09 13.77
CA GLY A 114 -25.25 15.08 13.10
C GLY A 114 -26.69 15.10 13.58
N PRO A 115 -27.43 16.16 13.23
CA PRO A 115 -28.86 16.23 13.50
C PRO A 115 -29.61 15.22 12.63
N VAL A 116 -30.72 14.71 13.14
CA VAL A 116 -31.72 13.94 12.38
C VAL A 116 -32.91 14.86 12.14
N ARG A 117 -33.29 15.03 10.87
CA ARG A 117 -34.52 15.71 10.48
C ARG A 117 -35.17 14.92 9.36
N ASP A 118 -36.30 14.31 9.66
CA ASP A 118 -36.92 13.37 8.75
C ASP A 118 -38.45 13.32 8.90
N CYS A 119 -39.14 12.63 8.00
CA CYS A 119 -40.56 12.32 8.12
C CYS A 119 -40.79 10.82 7.91
N ILE A 120 -41.36 10.16 8.91
CA ILE A 120 -41.62 8.72 8.93
C ILE A 120 -43.08 8.49 9.28
N LEU A 121 -43.84 7.85 8.37
CA LEU A 121 -45.27 7.56 8.56
C LEU A 121 -46.11 8.79 8.95
N GLY A 122 -45.74 9.97 8.45
CA GLY A 122 -46.42 11.25 8.71
C GLY A 122 -46.02 11.92 10.04
N ALA A 123 -45.10 11.34 10.81
CA ALA A 123 -44.49 11.98 11.96
C ALA A 123 -43.21 12.71 11.56
N GLU A 124 -43.04 13.95 12.02
CA GLU A 124 -41.78 14.68 11.90
C GLU A 124 -40.79 14.15 12.94
N VAL A 125 -39.64 13.66 12.48
CA VAL A 125 -38.60 13.05 13.31
C VAL A 125 -37.47 14.05 13.47
N LEU A 126 -37.24 14.51 14.69
CA LEU A 126 -36.18 15.46 15.04
C LEU A 126 -35.24 14.85 16.07
N GLY A 127 -33.93 15.05 15.97
CA GLY A 127 -33.02 14.52 16.98
C GLY A 127 -31.55 14.60 16.61
N CYS A 128 -30.76 13.69 17.17
CA CYS A 128 -29.34 13.54 16.87
C CYS A 128 -29.00 12.08 16.57
N GLN A 129 -27.97 11.89 15.75
CA GLN A 129 -27.40 10.59 15.45
C GLN A 129 -25.87 10.62 15.52
N SER A 130 -25.30 9.47 15.86
CA SER A 130 -23.88 9.18 15.79
C SER A 130 -23.68 7.88 15.03
N THR A 131 -22.89 7.89 13.97
CA THR A 131 -22.57 6.73 13.15
C THR A 131 -21.08 6.43 13.26
N GLU A 132 -20.77 5.22 13.70
CA GLU A 132 -19.43 4.65 13.70
C GLU A 132 -19.36 3.65 12.54
N SER A 133 -18.35 3.76 11.68
CA SER A 133 -18.18 2.84 10.55
C SER A 133 -16.73 2.39 10.41
N ARG A 134 -16.54 1.18 9.89
CA ARG A 134 -15.26 0.55 9.64
C ARG A 134 -15.27 -0.20 8.32
N LEU A 135 -14.32 0.14 7.46
CA LEU A 135 -14.03 -0.60 6.22
C LEU A 135 -12.99 -1.69 6.49
N SER A 136 -13.30 -2.92 6.06
CA SER A 136 -12.40 -4.08 6.08
C SER A 136 -12.35 -4.78 4.73
N VAL A 137 -11.36 -5.65 4.56
CA VAL A 137 -11.12 -6.42 3.33
C VAL A 137 -11.12 -7.90 3.66
N ASP A 138 -11.84 -8.70 2.87
CA ASP A 138 -11.87 -10.16 2.97
C ASP A 138 -11.39 -10.78 1.63
N LEU A 139 -10.40 -11.66 1.65
CA LEU A 139 -9.87 -12.28 0.43
C LEU A 139 -10.64 -13.55 0.07
N LEU A 140 -11.11 -13.59 -1.18
CA LEU A 140 -11.85 -14.73 -1.70
C LEU A 140 -10.93 -15.61 -2.56
N PRO A 141 -10.85 -16.93 -2.32
CA PRO A 141 -10.00 -17.81 -3.11
C PRO A 141 -10.36 -17.79 -4.60
N ASP A 142 -9.40 -17.49 -5.46
CA ASP A 142 -9.50 -17.57 -6.90
C ASP A 142 -8.09 -17.81 -7.51
N PRO A 143 -7.88 -18.91 -8.23
CA PRO A 143 -6.56 -19.26 -8.76
C PRO A 143 -6.16 -18.48 -10.02
N MET A 144 -7.09 -17.75 -10.64
CA MET A 144 -6.89 -17.07 -11.94
C MET A 144 -7.04 -15.55 -11.85
N ASN A 145 -7.67 -15.05 -10.80
CA ASN A 145 -7.86 -13.62 -10.55
C ASN A 145 -7.64 -13.34 -9.07
N ALA A 146 -7.36 -12.09 -8.73
CA ALA A 146 -7.56 -11.67 -7.35
C ALA A 146 -9.02 -11.30 -7.14
N ARG A 147 -9.61 -11.88 -6.09
CA ARG A 147 -10.95 -11.53 -5.63
C ARG A 147 -10.89 -11.12 -4.17
N MET A 148 -11.53 -10.00 -3.87
CA MET A 148 -11.65 -9.49 -2.52
C MET A 148 -13.02 -8.86 -2.33
N GLU A 149 -13.54 -8.93 -1.12
CA GLU A 149 -14.78 -8.29 -0.71
C GLU A 149 -14.44 -7.12 0.22
N LEU A 150 -14.85 -5.92 -0.18
CA LEU A 150 -14.78 -4.73 0.67
C LEU A 150 -16.03 -4.71 1.54
N GLN A 151 -15.86 -4.82 2.84
CA GLN A 151 -16.95 -4.84 3.81
C GLN A 151 -16.96 -3.55 4.63
N LEU A 152 -18.00 -2.74 4.49
CA LEU A 152 -18.25 -1.60 5.36
C LEU A 152 -19.26 -2.01 6.44
N ARG A 153 -18.79 -2.09 7.68
CA ARG A 153 -19.61 -2.37 8.85
C ARG A 153 -19.83 -1.08 9.62
N GLY A 154 -21.03 -0.84 10.10
CA GLY A 154 -21.28 0.31 10.93
C GLY A 154 -22.43 0.15 11.91
N ARG A 155 -22.44 1.07 12.87
CA ARG A 155 -23.44 1.19 13.91
C ARG A 155 -23.88 2.65 13.98
N THR A 156 -25.16 2.89 13.82
CA THR A 156 -25.78 4.20 14.02
C THR A 156 -26.60 4.17 15.30
N ARG A 157 -26.29 5.08 16.22
CA ARG A 157 -27.11 5.35 17.41
C ARG A 157 -27.87 6.65 17.18
N ASN A 158 -29.16 6.67 17.51
CA ASN A 158 -29.96 7.88 17.42
C ASN A 158 -30.84 8.08 18.66
N GLN A 159 -31.16 9.35 18.90
CA GLN A 159 -32.14 9.78 19.86
C GLN A 159 -33.05 10.78 19.15
N THR A 160 -34.33 10.46 19.08
CA THR A 160 -35.30 11.20 18.25
C THR A 160 -36.61 11.47 18.97
N GLU A 161 -37.25 12.57 18.57
CA GLU A 161 -38.61 12.94 18.88
C GLU A 161 -39.45 12.79 17.62
N ASN A 162 -40.46 11.91 17.66
CA ASN A 162 -41.39 11.72 16.55
C ASN A 162 -42.66 12.53 16.86
N ARG A 163 -42.83 13.66 16.19
CA ARG A 163 -43.92 14.62 16.42
C ARG A 163 -45.07 14.37 15.45
N THR A 164 -46.27 14.26 16.00
CA THR A 164 -47.54 14.23 15.29
C THR A 164 -48.47 15.28 15.90
N PRO A 165 -49.58 15.67 15.24
CA PRO A 165 -50.55 16.58 15.84
C PRO A 165 -51.14 16.07 17.17
N GLN A 166 -51.10 14.76 17.42
CA GLN A 166 -51.72 14.12 18.59
C GLN A 166 -50.72 13.82 19.72
N ALA A 167 -49.45 13.54 19.39
CA ALA A 167 -48.45 13.10 20.36
C ALA A 167 -47.01 13.34 19.88
N VAL A 168 -46.09 13.48 20.84
CA VAL A 168 -44.64 13.41 20.66
C VAL A 168 -44.14 12.11 21.27
N ILE A 169 -43.52 11.25 20.46
CA ILE A 169 -42.92 9.99 20.92
C ILE A 169 -41.41 10.16 21.04
N LEU A 170 -40.86 9.90 22.22
CA LEU A 170 -39.42 9.86 22.45
C LEU A 170 -38.90 8.47 22.07
N SER A 171 -37.93 8.37 21.17
CA SER A 171 -37.33 7.10 20.77
C SER A 171 -35.81 7.12 20.82
N THR A 172 -35.25 5.95 21.07
CA THR A 172 -33.82 5.68 20.93
C THR A 172 -33.64 4.48 20.01
N GLY A 173 -32.70 4.58 19.08
CA GLY A 173 -32.44 3.53 18.11
C GLY A 173 -30.96 3.18 18.01
N GLU A 174 -30.73 1.92 17.67
CA GLU A 174 -29.44 1.36 17.35
C GLU A 174 -29.59 0.55 16.07
N HIS A 175 -28.88 0.94 15.03
CA HIS A 175 -28.98 0.31 13.73
C HIS A 175 -27.61 -0.21 13.33
N HIS A 176 -27.54 -1.48 12.94
CA HIS A 176 -26.33 -2.06 12.40
C HIS A 176 -26.47 -2.21 10.89
N PHE A 177 -25.47 -1.78 10.13
CA PHE A 177 -25.40 -2.02 8.70
C PHE A 177 -24.14 -2.78 8.30
N LEU A 178 -24.29 -3.58 7.25
CA LEU A 178 -23.21 -4.25 6.54
C LEU A 178 -23.40 -4.00 5.05
N LEU A 179 -22.45 -3.30 4.43
CA LEU A 179 -22.34 -3.21 2.98
C LEU A 179 -21.16 -4.06 2.53
N SER A 180 -21.35 -4.82 1.46
CA SER A 180 -20.31 -5.63 0.84
C SER A 180 -20.18 -5.26 -0.63
N LYS A 181 -18.96 -5.11 -1.13
CA LYS A 181 -18.67 -4.90 -2.54
C LYS A 181 -17.56 -5.83 -3.02
N LEU A 182 -17.88 -6.66 -4.01
CA LEU A 182 -16.90 -7.54 -4.64
C LEU A 182 -16.01 -6.75 -5.60
N VAL A 183 -14.71 -6.85 -5.40
CA VAL A 183 -13.65 -6.33 -6.26
C VAL A 183 -12.90 -7.50 -6.89
N ARG A 184 -12.64 -7.42 -8.19
CA ARG A 184 -11.83 -8.39 -8.94
C ARG A 184 -10.70 -7.68 -9.65
N PHE A 185 -9.49 -8.22 -9.54
CA PHE A 185 -8.30 -7.77 -10.27
C PHE A 185 -7.78 -8.90 -11.15
N ASP A 186 -7.62 -8.63 -12.44
CA ASP A 186 -7.16 -9.59 -13.45
C ASP A 186 -5.65 -9.49 -13.76
N GLY A 187 -4.91 -8.65 -13.02
CA GLY A 187 -3.51 -8.33 -13.30
C GLY A 187 -3.30 -6.99 -13.98
N THR A 188 -4.35 -6.43 -14.59
CA THR A 188 -4.27 -5.15 -15.31
C THR A 188 -5.30 -4.15 -14.82
N VAL A 189 -6.53 -4.59 -14.56
CA VAL A 189 -7.68 -3.74 -14.24
C VAL A 189 -8.43 -4.28 -13.02
N LEU A 190 -8.73 -3.38 -12.09
CA LEU A 190 -9.69 -3.56 -11.02
C LEU A 190 -11.10 -3.33 -11.55
N THR A 191 -11.98 -4.32 -11.34
CA THR A 191 -13.39 -4.31 -11.72
C THR A 191 -14.25 -4.57 -10.49
N THR A 192 -15.47 -4.01 -10.47
CA THR A 192 -16.42 -4.13 -9.36
C THR A 192 -17.82 -4.47 -9.82
N ARG A 193 -18.64 -4.90 -8.85
CA ARG A 193 -20.09 -5.02 -8.99
C ARG A 193 -20.78 -4.08 -8.01
N SER A 194 -22.08 -3.89 -8.20
CA SER A 194 -22.93 -3.18 -7.26
C SER A 194 -22.85 -3.84 -5.86
N PRO A 195 -22.84 -3.05 -4.78
CA PRO A 195 -22.74 -3.57 -3.44
C PRO A 195 -24.03 -4.25 -2.99
N ALA A 196 -23.91 -5.27 -2.13
CA ALA A 196 -25.00 -5.78 -1.33
C ALA A 196 -25.09 -4.98 -0.02
N ALA A 197 -26.30 -4.72 0.47
CA ALA A 197 -26.53 -3.99 1.70
C ALA A 197 -27.51 -4.74 2.61
N PHE A 198 -27.13 -4.84 3.87
CA PHE A 198 -27.92 -5.43 4.94
C PHE A 198 -28.04 -4.42 6.06
N LEU A 199 -29.26 -4.20 6.54
CA LEU A 199 -29.53 -3.33 7.68
C LEU A 199 -30.39 -4.06 8.70
N PHE A 200 -29.99 -3.97 9.95
CA PHE A 200 -30.68 -4.50 11.11
C PHE A 200 -31.12 -3.33 11.99
N PRO A 201 -32.33 -2.77 11.75
CA PRO A 201 -32.84 -1.69 12.57
C PRO A 201 -33.31 -2.23 13.92
N HIS A 202 -32.87 -1.61 15.01
CA HIS A 202 -33.46 -1.77 16.33
C HIS A 202 -33.87 -0.41 16.89
N GLN A 203 -35.14 -0.26 17.28
CA GLN A 203 -35.66 0.96 17.88
C GLN A 203 -36.48 0.64 19.13
N VAL A 204 -36.46 1.54 20.10
CA VAL A 204 -37.27 1.46 21.32
C VAL A 204 -37.94 2.80 21.57
N ASN A 205 -39.26 2.81 21.78
CA ASN A 205 -39.95 4.00 22.23
C ASN A 205 -39.80 4.11 23.76
N ARG A 206 -39.30 5.24 24.24
CA ARG A 206 -39.00 5.50 25.66
C ARG A 206 -40.13 6.20 26.39
N GLY A 207 -40.96 6.95 25.67
CA GLY A 207 -42.06 7.68 26.25
C GLY A 207 -42.92 8.37 25.20
N ALA A 208 -44.05 8.89 25.65
CA ALA A 208 -44.97 9.68 24.84
C ALA A 208 -45.42 10.90 25.64
N VAL A 209 -45.63 12.02 24.95
CA VAL A 209 -46.21 13.24 25.49
C VAL A 209 -47.38 13.63 24.60
N THR A 210 -48.55 13.83 25.18
CA THR A 210 -49.78 14.21 24.48
C THR A 210 -50.28 15.57 24.95
N SER A 211 -51.21 16.19 24.22
CA SER A 211 -51.88 17.42 24.69
C SER A 211 -52.67 17.20 25.99
N GLY A 212 -53.07 15.95 26.27
CA GLY A 212 -53.75 15.54 27.50
C GLY A 212 -52.82 15.37 28.71
N SER A 213 -51.49 15.38 28.53
CA SER A 213 -50.52 15.18 29.63
C SER A 213 -50.64 16.24 30.73
N LEU A 214 -51.30 17.38 30.47
CA LEU A 214 -51.56 18.45 31.44
C LEU A 214 -52.68 18.11 32.45
N VAL A 215 -53.49 17.08 32.19
CA VAL A 215 -54.60 16.68 33.08
C VAL A 215 -54.15 15.53 33.98
N PRO A 216 -54.14 15.71 35.32
CA PRO A 216 -53.77 14.65 36.25
C PRO A 216 -54.63 13.39 36.03
N VAL A 217 -54.01 12.20 36.07
CA VAL A 217 -54.61 10.88 35.80
C VAL A 217 -54.93 10.61 34.32
N LEU A 218 -55.72 11.47 33.65
CA LEU A 218 -56.11 11.26 32.25
C LEU A 218 -54.91 11.37 31.29
N GLY A 219 -53.94 12.24 31.59
CA GLY A 219 -52.72 12.38 30.81
C GLY A 219 -51.90 11.10 30.73
N ARG A 220 -51.77 10.37 31.85
CA ARG A 220 -51.01 9.10 31.87
C ARG A 220 -51.65 8.02 31.00
N MET A 221 -52.98 7.99 30.91
CA MET A 221 -53.69 7.06 30.02
C MET A 221 -53.49 7.43 28.55
N ALA A 222 -53.59 8.72 28.21
CA ALA A 222 -53.34 9.20 26.86
C ALA A 222 -51.90 8.89 26.40
N ASP A 223 -50.92 9.10 27.28
CA ASP A 223 -49.50 8.82 26.99
C ASP A 223 -49.25 7.32 26.83
N GLN A 224 -49.84 6.46 27.68
CA GLN A 224 -49.75 5.00 27.52
C GLN A 224 -50.41 4.51 26.22
N MET A 225 -51.55 5.09 25.85
CA MET A 225 -52.22 4.76 24.59
C MET A 225 -51.37 5.18 23.39
N ALA A 226 -50.81 6.40 23.41
CA ALA A 226 -49.92 6.88 22.36
C ALA A 226 -48.66 6.00 22.24
N LEU A 227 -48.06 5.60 23.37
CA LEU A 227 -46.91 4.69 23.39
C LEU A 227 -47.27 3.30 22.83
N SER A 228 -48.42 2.74 23.20
CA SER A 228 -48.90 1.46 22.68
C SER A 228 -49.11 1.49 21.16
N VAL A 229 -49.70 2.58 20.64
CA VAL A 229 -49.87 2.77 19.19
C VAL A 229 -48.52 2.92 18.50
N ALA A 230 -47.56 3.62 19.11
CA ALA A 230 -46.21 3.74 18.59
C ALA A 230 -45.50 2.37 18.51
N GLU A 231 -45.62 1.55 19.56
CA GLU A 231 -45.08 0.18 19.58
C GLU A 231 -45.72 -0.72 18.52
N GLN A 232 -47.03 -0.61 18.30
CA GLN A 232 -47.71 -1.35 17.23
C GLN A 232 -47.21 -0.95 15.83
N ARG A 233 -46.80 0.30 15.64
CA ARG A 233 -46.27 0.82 14.36
C ARG A 233 -44.78 0.62 14.18
N ARG A 234 -44.04 0.22 15.23
CA ARG A 234 -42.59 0.06 15.21
C ARG A 234 -42.07 -0.79 14.04
N PRO A 235 -42.65 -1.97 13.71
CA PRO A 235 -42.14 -2.77 12.58
C PRO A 235 -42.26 -2.07 11.22
N ALA A 236 -43.29 -1.23 11.05
CA ALA A 236 -43.45 -0.45 9.82
C ALA A 236 -42.46 0.72 9.77
N ALA A 237 -42.25 1.41 10.90
CA ALA A 237 -41.26 2.46 11.02
C ALA A 237 -39.84 1.93 10.74
N GLU A 238 -39.46 0.81 11.36
CA GLU A 238 -38.18 0.14 11.15
C GLU A 238 -37.94 -0.21 9.67
N ARG A 239 -38.96 -0.65 8.94
CA ARG A 239 -38.86 -0.94 7.50
C ARG A 239 -38.61 0.33 6.67
N VAL A 240 -39.30 1.44 6.98
CA VAL A 240 -39.11 2.72 6.28
C VAL A 240 -37.74 3.30 6.59
N THR A 241 -37.33 3.27 7.87
CA THR A 241 -35.98 3.64 8.30
C THR A 241 -34.95 2.81 7.54
N ALA A 242 -35.19 1.51 7.38
CA ALA A 242 -34.26 0.64 6.71
C ALA A 242 -34.04 0.95 5.24
N ASP A 243 -35.14 1.15 4.51
CA ASP A 243 -35.11 1.55 3.12
C ASP A 243 -34.42 2.92 2.95
N ARG A 244 -34.71 3.89 3.83
CA ARG A 244 -34.11 5.24 3.76
C ARG A 244 -32.60 5.24 4.04
N ILE A 245 -32.16 4.59 5.12
CA ILE A 245 -30.72 4.46 5.45
C ILE A 245 -29.99 3.76 4.29
N THR A 246 -30.59 2.70 3.74
CA THR A 246 -30.00 1.97 2.60
C THR A 246 -29.85 2.88 1.37
N ARG A 247 -30.89 3.64 1.01
CA ARG A 247 -30.86 4.59 -0.12
C ARG A 247 -29.84 5.71 0.05
N GLN A 248 -29.51 6.09 1.27
CA GLN A 248 -28.51 7.12 1.55
C GLN A 248 -27.09 6.57 1.51
N ILE A 249 -26.83 5.46 2.21
CA ILE A 249 -25.46 4.96 2.40
C ILE A 249 -24.95 4.22 1.16
N VAL A 250 -25.80 3.45 0.47
CA VAL A 250 -25.37 2.61 -0.67
C VAL A 250 -24.76 3.44 -1.81
N PRO A 251 -25.38 4.53 -2.29
CA PRO A 251 -24.80 5.33 -3.36
C PRO A 251 -23.47 5.98 -2.97
N GLN A 252 -23.38 6.51 -1.75
CA GLN A 252 -22.16 7.15 -1.24
C GLN A 252 -21.00 6.16 -1.13
N PHE A 253 -21.27 4.97 -0.57
CA PHE A 253 -20.29 3.89 -0.51
C PHE A 253 -19.88 3.43 -1.91
N ASN A 254 -20.84 3.23 -2.81
CA ASN A 254 -20.57 2.78 -4.17
C ASN A 254 -19.69 3.79 -4.92
N GLN A 255 -20.07 5.08 -4.91
CA GLN A 255 -19.35 6.17 -5.56
C GLN A 255 -17.94 6.33 -4.98
N SER A 256 -17.81 6.30 -3.66
CA SER A 256 -16.51 6.38 -3.00
C SER A 256 -15.61 5.23 -3.46
N VAL A 257 -16.08 3.97 -3.38
CA VAL A 257 -15.28 2.83 -3.82
C VAL A 257 -14.94 2.91 -5.32
N ASP A 258 -15.88 3.32 -6.19
CA ASP A 258 -15.63 3.37 -7.64
C ASP A 258 -14.66 4.47 -8.04
N GLN A 259 -14.76 5.66 -7.43
CA GLN A 259 -13.78 6.73 -7.63
C GLN A 259 -12.40 6.24 -7.24
N ARG A 260 -12.31 5.59 -6.08
CA ARG A 260 -11.06 5.04 -5.57
C ARG A 260 -10.46 3.99 -6.52
N LEU A 261 -11.25 3.02 -6.97
CA LEU A 261 -10.75 2.01 -7.90
C LEU A 261 -10.38 2.59 -9.26
N THR A 262 -11.04 3.67 -9.69
CA THR A 262 -10.68 4.41 -10.91
C THR A 262 -9.30 5.04 -10.79
N GLU A 263 -9.01 5.71 -9.67
CA GLU A 263 -7.68 6.27 -9.41
C GLU A 263 -6.59 5.19 -9.33
N LEU A 264 -6.89 4.05 -8.70
CA LEU A 264 -5.96 2.91 -8.68
C LEU A 264 -5.73 2.33 -10.07
N ASN A 265 -6.78 2.19 -10.88
CA ASN A 265 -6.67 1.73 -12.25
C ASN A 265 -5.77 2.64 -13.10
N LEU A 266 -5.85 3.96 -12.92
CA LEU A 266 -4.96 4.90 -13.60
C LEU A 266 -3.50 4.68 -13.17
N LYS A 267 -3.26 4.57 -11.86
CA LYS A 267 -1.90 4.32 -11.33
C LYS A 267 -1.33 2.97 -11.76
N LEU A 268 -2.15 1.93 -11.80
CA LEU A 268 -1.75 0.61 -12.30
C LEU A 268 -1.44 0.64 -13.79
N LYS A 269 -2.23 1.35 -14.60
CA LYS A 269 -1.99 1.47 -16.05
C LYS A 269 -0.72 2.27 -16.37
N GLU A 270 -0.46 3.35 -15.64
CA GLU A 270 0.63 4.28 -15.98
C GLU A 270 1.93 4.00 -15.22
N GLY A 271 1.83 3.71 -13.92
CA GLY A 271 2.99 3.62 -13.04
C GLY A 271 3.66 2.26 -13.10
N TRP A 272 2.86 1.19 -13.08
CA TRP A 272 3.39 -0.16 -12.91
C TRP A 272 4.14 -0.69 -14.14
N PRO A 273 3.59 -0.66 -15.37
CA PRO A 273 4.33 -1.02 -16.58
C PRO A 273 5.59 -0.18 -16.73
N ARG A 274 5.51 1.12 -16.46
CA ARG A 274 6.64 2.04 -16.56
C ARG A 274 7.79 1.65 -15.62
N TRP A 275 7.48 1.25 -14.40
CA TRP A 275 8.48 0.78 -13.44
C TRP A 275 9.07 -0.57 -13.85
N LEU A 276 8.23 -1.51 -14.28
CA LEU A 276 8.68 -2.79 -14.80
C LEU A 276 9.60 -2.60 -16.01
N THR A 277 9.22 -1.79 -16.99
CA THR A 277 10.06 -1.46 -18.15
C THR A 277 11.37 -0.78 -17.73
N ALA A 278 11.36 0.10 -16.72
CA ALA A 278 12.58 0.72 -16.18
C ALA A 278 13.52 -0.30 -15.49
N LEU A 279 12.96 -1.39 -14.97
CA LEU A 279 13.69 -2.56 -14.49
C LEU A 279 14.01 -3.56 -15.61
N GLY A 280 13.72 -3.22 -16.86
CA GLY A 280 13.94 -4.11 -18.00
C GLY A 280 13.00 -5.31 -18.07
N ILE A 281 11.91 -5.23 -17.31
CA ILE A 281 10.84 -6.22 -17.29
C ILE A 281 9.78 -5.71 -18.26
N GLU A 282 9.70 -6.30 -19.43
CA GLU A 282 8.49 -6.23 -20.24
C GLU A 282 7.67 -7.47 -19.86
N PRO A 283 6.75 -7.37 -18.89
CA PRO A 283 6.01 -8.53 -18.41
C PRO A 283 5.12 -9.04 -19.53
N ALA A 284 5.56 -10.09 -20.20
CA ALA A 284 4.71 -10.76 -21.18
C ALA A 284 3.52 -11.44 -20.48
N GLU A 285 3.71 -11.82 -19.21
CA GLU A 285 2.68 -12.42 -18.39
C GLU A 285 2.59 -11.75 -17.02
N THR A 286 1.38 -11.32 -16.66
CA THR A 286 1.01 -10.98 -15.29
C THR A 286 0.05 -12.04 -14.79
N ARG A 287 0.35 -12.66 -13.65
CA ARG A 287 -0.50 -13.66 -13.01
C ARG A 287 -0.99 -13.12 -11.69
N VAL A 288 -2.26 -13.36 -11.38
CA VAL A 288 -2.88 -12.91 -10.13
C VAL A 288 -3.75 -14.00 -9.57
N ALA A 289 -3.63 -14.26 -8.27
CA ALA A 289 -4.50 -15.15 -7.54
C ALA A 289 -4.74 -14.64 -6.14
N THR A 290 -5.83 -15.11 -5.56
CA THR A 290 -6.11 -14.97 -4.14
C THR A 290 -6.33 -16.33 -3.51
N THR A 291 -5.87 -16.49 -2.27
CA THR A 291 -6.27 -17.58 -1.39
C THR A 291 -7.28 -17.06 -0.36
N GLN A 292 -7.51 -17.81 0.72
CA GLN A 292 -8.33 -17.31 1.84
C GLN A 292 -7.63 -16.23 2.65
N THR A 293 -6.32 -16.05 2.48
CA THR A 293 -5.53 -15.14 3.34
C THR A 293 -4.45 -14.38 2.61
N THR A 294 -4.19 -14.66 1.33
CA THR A 294 -3.12 -14.02 0.56
C THR A 294 -3.57 -13.60 -0.82
N LEU A 295 -3.09 -12.43 -1.25
CA LEU A 295 -3.09 -11.93 -2.62
C LEU A 295 -1.70 -12.20 -3.21
N GLN A 296 -1.65 -12.88 -4.34
CA GLN A 296 -0.42 -13.21 -5.06
C GLN A 296 -0.44 -12.51 -6.41
N VAL A 297 0.62 -11.78 -6.71
CA VAL A 297 0.82 -11.09 -7.99
C VAL A 297 2.21 -11.45 -8.50
N GLY A 298 2.27 -12.03 -9.68
CA GLY A 298 3.50 -12.46 -10.31
C GLY A 298 3.70 -11.81 -11.67
N TRP A 299 4.92 -11.42 -11.97
CA TRP A 299 5.34 -10.88 -13.27
C TRP A 299 6.48 -11.70 -13.82
N GLY A 300 6.34 -12.16 -15.06
CA GLY A 300 7.36 -12.96 -15.75
C GLY A 300 7.49 -12.58 -17.22
N SER A 301 8.57 -13.07 -17.83
CA SER A 301 8.77 -13.00 -19.28
C SER A 301 8.19 -14.24 -19.95
N SER A 302 7.70 -14.08 -21.18
CA SER A 302 7.23 -15.20 -22.01
C SER A 302 8.39 -16.05 -22.51
N GLU A 303 9.61 -15.51 -22.60
CA GLU A 303 10.79 -16.26 -23.06
C GLU A 303 11.12 -17.45 -22.15
N THR A 304 10.64 -17.42 -20.91
CA THR A 304 10.80 -18.53 -19.97
C THR A 304 9.72 -19.61 -20.10
N THR A 305 8.78 -19.49 -21.04
CA THR A 305 7.84 -20.57 -21.35
C THR A 305 8.60 -21.79 -21.87
N GLY A 306 8.77 -22.78 -21.00
CA GLY A 306 9.49 -24.02 -21.30
C GLY A 306 10.55 -24.40 -20.25
N LEU A 307 10.99 -23.45 -19.42
CA LEU A 307 11.83 -23.74 -18.26
C LEU A 307 10.92 -24.02 -17.05
N THR A 308 11.12 -25.15 -16.37
CA THR A 308 10.50 -25.40 -15.06
C THR A 308 11.39 -24.77 -13.99
N SER A 309 11.38 -23.44 -13.86
CA SER A 309 12.01 -22.80 -12.70
C SER A 309 11.20 -23.15 -11.45
N PRO A 310 11.86 -23.53 -10.34
CA PRO A 310 11.16 -23.83 -9.11
C PRO A 310 10.38 -22.60 -8.61
N ARG A 311 9.21 -22.85 -8.02
CA ARG A 311 8.41 -21.82 -7.35
C ARG A 311 9.24 -21.23 -6.18
N PRO A 312 9.13 -19.92 -5.86
CA PRO A 312 9.75 -19.42 -4.64
C PRO A 312 9.29 -20.25 -3.43
N PRO A 313 10.20 -20.69 -2.55
CA PRO A 313 9.84 -21.56 -1.43
C PRO A 313 8.84 -20.88 -0.49
N GLU A 314 7.80 -21.62 -0.08
CA GLU A 314 6.83 -21.17 0.91
C GLU A 314 7.43 -21.27 2.32
N TRP A 315 7.25 -20.25 3.17
CA TRP A 315 7.60 -20.33 4.60
C TRP A 315 6.39 -20.23 5.50
N LYS A 316 6.54 -20.82 6.68
CA LYS A 316 5.58 -20.76 7.78
C LYS A 316 6.29 -20.22 9.04
N PRO A 317 5.71 -19.23 9.74
CA PRO A 317 4.44 -18.55 9.43
C PRO A 317 4.55 -17.65 8.19
N ALA A 318 3.42 -17.44 7.50
CA ALA A 318 3.40 -16.59 6.32
C ALA A 318 3.67 -15.13 6.73
N PRO A 319 4.56 -14.40 6.04
CA PRO A 319 4.86 -13.00 6.33
C PRO A 319 3.65 -12.12 6.02
N VAL A 320 3.72 -10.83 6.38
CA VAL A 320 2.62 -9.89 6.12
C VAL A 320 2.66 -9.43 4.66
N ALA A 321 3.86 -9.29 4.11
CA ALA A 321 4.13 -9.20 2.68
C ALA A 321 5.45 -9.91 2.36
N ARG A 322 5.59 -10.43 1.14
CA ARG A 322 6.79 -11.07 0.61
C ARG A 322 7.06 -10.60 -0.80
N LEU A 323 8.30 -10.23 -1.06
CA LEU A 323 8.83 -9.99 -2.40
C LEU A 323 9.83 -11.11 -2.74
N ALA A 324 9.57 -11.83 -3.82
CA ALA A 324 10.47 -12.82 -4.38
C ALA A 324 10.97 -12.33 -5.74
N ILE A 325 12.28 -12.32 -5.94
CA ILE A 325 12.93 -11.92 -7.20
C ILE A 325 13.82 -13.07 -7.65
N HIS A 326 13.63 -13.55 -8.87
CA HIS A 326 14.50 -14.59 -9.44
C HIS A 326 15.80 -13.99 -9.99
N ALA A 327 16.91 -14.72 -9.93
CA ALA A 327 18.23 -14.27 -10.40
C ALA A 327 18.23 -13.85 -11.89
N SER A 328 17.49 -14.58 -12.74
CA SER A 328 17.33 -14.24 -14.17
C SER A 328 16.80 -12.82 -14.39
N MET A 329 15.98 -12.29 -13.47
CA MET A 329 15.42 -10.95 -13.60
C MET A 329 16.49 -9.87 -13.42
N ILE A 330 17.37 -10.07 -12.44
CA ILE A 330 18.52 -9.23 -12.18
C ILE A 330 19.49 -9.27 -13.36
N ASN A 331 19.77 -10.46 -13.90
CA ASN A 331 20.69 -10.63 -15.03
C ASN A 331 20.15 -9.97 -16.31
N ARG A 332 18.85 -10.11 -16.61
CA ARG A 332 18.24 -9.40 -17.75
C ARG A 332 18.33 -7.88 -17.61
N TRP A 333 18.14 -7.34 -16.41
CA TRP A 333 18.31 -5.91 -16.17
C TRP A 333 19.77 -5.46 -16.40
N ILE A 334 20.73 -6.29 -15.99
CA ILE A 334 22.16 -6.04 -16.24
C ILE A 334 22.47 -6.03 -17.74
N ASP A 335 21.94 -7.01 -18.50
CA ASP A 335 22.18 -7.16 -19.93
C ASP A 335 21.69 -5.93 -20.72
N GLN A 336 20.56 -5.34 -20.32
CA GLN A 336 20.04 -4.12 -20.93
C GLN A 336 20.92 -2.89 -20.71
N GLY A 337 21.83 -2.93 -19.73
CA GLY A 337 22.81 -1.90 -19.48
C GLY A 337 23.81 -1.69 -20.62
N LYS A 338 23.87 -2.61 -21.61
CA LYS A 338 24.82 -2.61 -22.73
C LYS A 338 26.26 -2.39 -22.24
N LEU A 339 26.65 -3.23 -21.30
CA LEU A 339 27.95 -3.17 -20.62
C LEU A 339 29.09 -3.76 -21.45
N GLU A 340 28.77 -4.49 -22.51
CA GLU A 340 29.71 -5.20 -23.37
C GLU A 340 30.76 -4.25 -23.97
N GLY A 341 32.04 -4.60 -23.82
CA GLY A 341 33.17 -3.87 -24.38
C GLY A 341 33.38 -2.46 -23.81
N ARG A 342 32.70 -2.09 -22.71
CA ARG A 342 32.84 -0.74 -22.15
C ARG A 342 34.17 -0.54 -21.44
N HIS A 343 34.77 0.62 -21.70
CA HIS A 343 35.95 1.11 -20.99
C HIS A 343 35.48 2.05 -19.89
N VAL A 344 35.76 1.70 -18.64
CA VAL A 344 35.38 2.48 -17.46
C VAL A 344 36.64 2.82 -16.69
N SER A 345 36.97 4.12 -16.60
CA SER A 345 38.03 4.58 -15.71
C SER A 345 37.61 4.34 -14.26
N TRP A 346 38.53 3.90 -13.41
CA TRP A 346 38.28 3.69 -11.98
C TRP A 346 37.69 4.93 -11.30
N GLN A 347 38.22 6.12 -11.61
CA GLN A 347 37.74 7.40 -11.06
C GLN A 347 36.31 7.72 -11.53
N SER A 348 35.94 7.26 -12.72
CA SER A 348 34.60 7.45 -13.29
C SER A 348 33.60 6.40 -12.84
N LEU A 349 34.03 5.34 -12.14
CA LEU A 349 33.19 4.19 -11.85
C LEU A 349 32.03 4.53 -10.92
N GLU A 350 32.24 5.41 -9.94
CA GLU A 350 31.17 5.90 -9.06
C GLU A 350 30.16 6.76 -9.80
N GLY A 351 30.64 7.71 -10.61
CA GLY A 351 29.79 8.56 -11.45
C GLY A 351 29.02 7.73 -12.49
N TRP A 352 29.66 6.73 -13.08
CA TRP A 352 29.04 5.79 -14.00
C TRP A 352 28.00 4.91 -13.32
N ARG A 353 28.30 4.37 -12.12
CA ARG A 353 27.34 3.63 -11.29
C ARG A 353 26.11 4.49 -11.05
N ASP A 354 26.30 5.74 -10.62
CA ASP A 354 25.20 6.63 -10.29
C ASP A 354 24.42 7.04 -11.54
N GLN A 355 25.10 7.30 -12.67
CA GLN A 355 24.48 7.61 -13.95
C GLN A 355 23.74 6.41 -14.55
N TRP A 356 24.25 5.18 -14.42
CA TRP A 356 23.58 3.97 -14.87
C TRP A 356 22.34 3.69 -14.03
N LEU A 357 22.46 3.85 -12.70
CA LEU A 357 21.33 3.77 -11.78
C LEU A 357 20.29 4.87 -12.07
N LEU A 358 20.70 6.10 -12.37
CA LEU A 358 19.81 7.21 -12.73
C LEU A 358 19.24 7.08 -14.15
N GLY A 359 20.03 6.56 -15.09
CA GLY A 359 19.72 6.32 -16.50
C GLY A 359 18.63 5.27 -16.67
N ALA A 360 18.69 4.17 -15.92
CA ALA A 360 17.60 3.21 -15.82
C ALA A 360 16.27 3.89 -15.42
N SER A 361 16.33 4.99 -14.65
CA SER A 361 15.15 5.79 -14.29
C SER A 361 14.82 6.96 -15.26
N SER A 362 15.77 7.42 -16.10
CA SER A 362 15.60 8.59 -16.98
C SER A 362 15.45 8.25 -18.48
N THR A 363 15.77 7.03 -18.93
CA THR A 363 15.37 6.50 -20.25
C THR A 363 13.84 6.56 -20.43
N VAL A 364 13.12 6.63 -19.31
CA VAL A 364 11.68 6.86 -19.22
C VAL A 364 11.23 8.31 -19.53
N HIS A 365 12.16 9.22 -19.81
CA HIS A 365 11.86 10.60 -20.25
C HIS A 365 12.27 10.90 -21.69
N GLN A 366 13.16 10.10 -22.30
CA GLN A 366 13.78 10.46 -23.58
C GLN A 366 13.21 9.74 -24.81
N GLN A 367 12.38 8.71 -24.65
CA GLN A 367 11.69 8.10 -25.80
C GLN A 367 10.23 8.61 -25.88
N ARG A 368 9.98 9.48 -26.88
CA ARG A 368 8.70 10.11 -27.31
C ARG A 368 8.24 11.44 -26.67
N THR A 369 9.11 12.44 -26.55
CA THR A 369 8.65 13.84 -26.35
C THR A 369 9.24 14.87 -27.32
N SER A 370 9.85 14.44 -28.44
CA SER A 370 10.44 15.41 -29.40
C SER A 370 9.45 16.03 -30.40
N LYS A 371 8.15 15.73 -30.36
CA LYS A 371 7.12 16.47 -31.12
C LYS A 371 5.81 16.49 -30.34
N LEU A 372 5.29 17.69 -30.08
CA LEU A 372 4.06 18.05 -29.33
C LEU A 372 4.28 18.27 -27.82
N PHE A 373 4.59 19.51 -27.43
CA PHE A 373 3.93 20.35 -26.41
C PHE A 373 4.88 21.51 -25.97
N PRO A 374 4.41 22.77 -25.81
CA PRO A 374 5.27 23.92 -25.48
C PRO A 374 5.59 24.01 -23.96
N PRO A 375 6.56 24.86 -23.56
CA PRO A 375 7.10 24.90 -22.20
C PRO A 375 6.27 25.80 -21.29
N THR A 376 5.19 25.29 -20.70
CA THR A 376 4.43 26.00 -19.64
C THR A 376 3.87 25.03 -18.60
N CYS A 377 4.73 24.47 -17.75
CA CYS A 377 4.31 23.81 -16.49
C CYS A 377 4.85 24.52 -15.23
N ARG A 378 5.65 25.58 -15.39
CA ARG A 378 6.17 26.36 -14.25
C ARG A 378 5.20 27.45 -13.79
N GLU A 379 4.45 28.06 -14.72
CA GLU A 379 3.48 29.12 -14.40
C GLU A 379 2.17 28.57 -13.79
N PHE A 380 1.71 27.37 -14.19
CA PHE A 380 0.46 26.79 -13.67
C PHE A 380 0.53 26.45 -12.16
N VAL A 381 1.73 26.15 -11.64
CA VAL A 381 1.94 25.87 -10.21
C VAL A 381 1.97 27.17 -9.38
N GLN A 382 2.31 28.31 -9.98
CA GLN A 382 2.30 29.61 -9.29
C GLN A 382 0.91 30.28 -9.34
N THR A 383 0.12 30.09 -10.39
CA THR A 383 -1.23 30.67 -10.46
C THR A 383 -2.21 29.97 -9.50
N VAL A 384 -2.13 28.65 -9.32
CA VAL A 384 -3.02 27.90 -8.41
C VAL A 384 -2.68 28.12 -6.93
N ALA A 385 -1.43 28.51 -6.62
CA ALA A 385 -1.01 28.78 -5.25
C ALA A 385 -1.43 30.18 -4.73
N THR A 386 -1.86 31.09 -5.61
CA THR A 386 -2.21 32.46 -5.22
C THR A 386 -3.73 32.73 -5.20
N ASP A 387 -4.52 31.99 -5.99
CA ASP A 387 -5.99 32.15 -6.07
C ASP A 387 -6.78 31.46 -4.93
N TRP A 388 -6.15 30.60 -4.14
CA TRP A 388 -6.83 29.84 -3.08
C TRP A 388 -6.91 30.55 -1.72
N THR A 389 -6.29 31.71 -1.58
CA THR A 389 -6.27 32.50 -0.33
C THR A 389 -7.31 33.63 -0.27
N GLU A 390 -8.03 33.93 -1.36
CA GLU A 390 -9.04 35.03 -1.41
C GLU A 390 -10.51 34.57 -1.47
N GLN A 391 -10.81 33.26 -1.48
CA GLN A 391 -12.20 32.75 -1.58
C GLN A 391 -12.72 31.98 -0.35
N LEU A 392 -12.20 32.24 0.84
CA LEU A 392 -12.88 31.86 2.08
C LEU A 392 -13.39 33.12 2.78
N GLY A 393 -14.68 33.40 2.53
CA GLY A 393 -15.44 34.44 3.20
C GLY A 393 -15.37 34.29 4.72
N GLN A 394 -15.23 35.43 5.38
CA GLN A 394 -15.29 35.56 6.82
C GLN A 394 -16.64 35.04 7.35
N PRO A 395 -16.68 34.32 8.48
CA PRO A 395 -17.94 34.00 9.13
C PRO A 395 -18.56 35.27 9.74
N THR A 396 -19.73 35.65 9.25
CA THR A 396 -20.63 36.59 9.92
C THR A 396 -21.08 36.01 11.25
N VAL A 397 -20.60 36.57 12.36
CA VAL A 397 -21.14 36.31 13.70
C VAL A 397 -22.01 37.50 14.09
N LEU A 398 -23.32 37.26 14.23
CA LEU A 398 -24.25 38.16 14.91
C LEU A 398 -23.92 38.16 16.40
N GLY A 399 -23.72 39.36 16.95
CA GLY A 399 -23.00 39.58 18.19
C GLY A 399 -23.75 39.37 19.50
N THR A 400 -22.94 39.40 20.56
CA THR A 400 -23.31 39.80 21.91
C THR A 400 -22.08 40.43 22.58
N GLU A 401 -22.19 41.73 22.86
CA GLU A 401 -21.35 42.55 23.77
C GLU A 401 -21.42 41.98 25.21
N ALA A 402 -20.52 42.12 26.21
CA ALA A 402 -19.35 42.94 26.58
C ALA A 402 -18.74 42.29 27.88
N PRO A 403 -17.86 42.93 28.68
CA PRO A 403 -16.63 43.68 28.41
C PRO A 403 -15.37 43.05 29.08
N ALA A 404 -14.20 43.56 28.69
CA ALA A 404 -12.88 43.17 29.16
C ALA A 404 -12.44 43.85 30.48
N LEU A 405 -11.60 43.14 31.24
CA LEU A 405 -10.74 43.68 32.31
C LEU A 405 -9.27 43.35 32.00
N PRO A 406 -8.30 44.26 32.28
CA PRO A 406 -6.89 44.02 32.01
C PRO A 406 -6.17 43.44 33.24
N LEU A 407 -5.27 42.48 33.04
CA LEU A 407 -4.33 42.00 34.07
C LEU A 407 -2.89 42.42 33.75
N LEU A 408 -2.32 43.14 34.71
CA LEU A 408 -0.93 43.54 34.84
C LEU A 408 0.02 42.34 34.99
N LEU A 409 1.22 42.45 34.43
CA LEU A 409 2.39 41.65 34.81
C LEU A 409 3.51 42.57 35.32
N PRO A 410 4.23 42.20 36.40
CA PRO A 410 5.33 42.99 36.96
C PRO A 410 6.70 42.60 36.36
N PRO A 411 7.72 43.46 36.52
CA PRO A 411 9.05 43.26 35.94
C PRO A 411 10.08 42.69 36.93
N GLY A 412 11.15 42.12 36.37
CA GLY A 412 12.48 42.14 36.98
C GLY A 412 13.12 40.77 37.23
N SER A 413 14.24 40.50 36.55
CA SER A 413 15.55 40.28 37.20
C SER A 413 16.63 40.01 36.14
N GLN A 414 17.76 40.73 36.29
CA GLN A 414 18.99 40.62 35.51
C GLN A 414 19.73 39.30 35.82
N PRO A 415 20.73 38.93 34.99
CA PRO A 415 22.01 38.61 35.61
C PRO A 415 23.23 39.24 34.94
N LEU A 416 24.04 39.85 35.82
CA LEU A 416 25.50 39.87 35.92
C LEU A 416 26.35 39.49 34.70
N SER A 417 27.10 40.50 34.24
CA SER A 417 28.30 40.43 33.43
C SER A 417 29.46 39.77 34.20
N GLU A 418 30.11 38.77 33.61
CA GLU A 418 31.42 38.29 34.04
C GLU A 418 32.49 38.67 33.01
N GLU A 419 33.48 39.38 33.53
CA GLU A 419 34.67 39.92 32.89
C GLU A 419 35.70 38.81 32.67
N ARG A 420 36.18 38.62 31.44
CA ARG A 420 37.35 37.76 31.15
C ARG A 420 38.36 38.48 30.25
N ALA A 421 39.60 38.45 30.75
CA ALA A 421 40.82 39.04 30.22
C ALA A 421 41.27 38.49 28.85
N PRO A 422 42.09 39.24 28.10
CA PRO A 422 42.54 38.85 26.75
C PRO A 422 43.62 37.76 26.78
N VAL A 423 43.41 36.70 26.01
CA VAL A 423 44.39 35.64 25.75
C VAL A 423 45.31 36.08 24.60
N ARG A 424 46.62 36.05 24.84
CA ARG A 424 47.70 36.32 23.89
C ARG A 424 47.71 35.32 22.74
N GLU A 425 47.80 35.84 21.51
CA GLU A 425 48.19 35.11 20.30
C GLU A 425 49.64 34.59 20.42
N PRO A 426 49.92 33.32 20.08
CA PRO A 426 51.26 32.90 19.72
C PRO A 426 51.47 32.97 18.19
N ALA A 427 52.66 33.46 17.87
CA ALA A 427 53.29 33.64 16.57
C ALA A 427 52.92 32.61 15.47
N GLN A 428 52.65 33.17 14.28
CA GLN A 428 52.60 32.49 13.00
C GLN A 428 53.95 31.81 12.70
N SER A 429 53.96 30.48 12.67
CA SER A 429 55.04 29.70 12.05
C SER A 429 54.67 29.43 10.60
N HIS A 430 55.52 29.89 9.68
CA HIS A 430 55.48 29.55 8.27
C HIS A 430 55.59 28.02 8.10
N ARG A 431 54.44 27.38 7.85
CA ARG A 431 54.37 25.98 7.41
C ARG A 431 54.60 25.98 5.90
N ILE A 432 55.79 25.55 5.49
CA ILE A 432 56.08 25.19 4.11
C ILE A 432 55.19 23.98 3.78
N GLU A 433 54.19 24.18 2.94
CA GLU A 433 53.45 23.07 2.33
C GLU A 433 54.39 22.32 1.39
N PRO A 434 54.54 20.99 1.51
CA PRO A 434 55.20 20.21 0.47
C PRO A 434 54.26 20.12 -0.74
N GLU A 435 54.36 21.09 -1.64
CA GLU A 435 54.08 20.87 -3.06
C GLU A 435 55.08 19.80 -3.56
N HIS A 436 54.59 18.80 -4.30
CA HIS A 436 55.33 17.67 -4.92
C HIS A 436 55.33 16.33 -4.19
N SER A 437 54.13 15.83 -3.88
CA SER A 437 53.81 14.40 -4.05
C SER A 437 52.42 14.26 -4.64
N ARG A 438 52.20 14.81 -5.85
CA ARG A 438 51.19 14.23 -6.75
C ARG A 438 51.76 12.88 -7.16
N GLU A 439 51.58 11.88 -6.29
CA GLU A 439 51.62 10.48 -6.68
C GLU A 439 50.83 10.40 -7.99
N LEU A 440 51.51 10.01 -9.07
CA LEU A 440 50.89 9.70 -10.35
C LEU A 440 49.92 8.57 -10.06
N ALA A 441 48.68 8.92 -9.69
CA ALA A 441 47.59 7.97 -9.54
C ALA A 441 47.49 7.29 -10.89
N THR A 442 48.01 6.07 -10.96
CA THR A 442 48.08 5.32 -12.21
C THR A 442 46.64 5.11 -12.63
N ASP A 443 46.23 5.75 -13.72
CA ASP A 443 44.87 5.61 -14.23
C ASP A 443 44.65 4.15 -14.63
N ILE A 444 43.86 3.44 -13.83
CA ILE A 444 43.41 2.08 -14.12
C ILE A 444 42.11 2.19 -14.92
N THR A 445 42.13 1.69 -16.14
CA THR A 445 40.94 1.52 -16.97
C THR A 445 40.49 0.08 -16.91
N ILE A 446 39.22 -0.13 -16.56
CA ILE A 446 38.55 -1.43 -16.62
C ILE A 446 37.91 -1.59 -17.99
N ILE A 447 38.18 -2.69 -18.67
CA ILE A 447 37.60 -3.04 -19.97
C ILE A 447 36.68 -4.23 -19.74
N LEU A 448 35.36 -4.00 -19.81
CA LEU A 448 34.36 -5.05 -19.61
C LEU A 448 34.32 -6.00 -20.82
N ALA A 449 34.12 -7.29 -20.57
CA ALA A 449 34.07 -8.30 -21.63
C ALA A 449 32.93 -8.08 -22.63
N ASP A 450 33.11 -8.52 -23.87
CA ASP A 450 32.10 -8.41 -24.92
C ASP A 450 30.91 -9.36 -24.73
N ARG A 451 30.99 -10.30 -23.77
CA ARG A 451 29.91 -11.24 -23.46
C ARG A 451 29.81 -11.46 -21.96
N GLU A 452 28.60 -11.31 -21.43
CA GLU A 452 28.29 -11.46 -20.00
C GLU A 452 29.30 -10.73 -19.08
N PRO A 453 29.55 -9.43 -19.31
CA PRO A 453 30.53 -8.66 -18.53
C PRO A 453 30.21 -8.61 -17.03
N LEU A 454 28.93 -8.75 -16.68
CA LEU A 454 28.43 -8.73 -15.32
C LEU A 454 27.31 -9.76 -15.17
N ARG A 455 27.35 -10.54 -14.11
CA ARG A 455 26.33 -11.54 -13.76
C ARG A 455 26.10 -11.56 -12.26
N VAL A 456 24.91 -11.95 -11.85
CA VAL A 456 24.56 -12.21 -10.47
C VAL A 456 24.08 -13.65 -10.35
N GLU A 457 24.66 -14.36 -9.40
CA GLU A 457 24.27 -15.71 -9.03
C GLU A 457 23.78 -15.73 -7.58
N PHE A 458 22.77 -16.54 -7.35
CA PHE A 458 22.09 -16.68 -6.07
C PHE A 458 22.44 -18.05 -5.48
N HIS A 459 23.10 -18.04 -4.33
CA HIS A 459 23.50 -19.25 -3.62
C HIS A 459 22.82 -19.30 -2.24
N PRO A 460 22.70 -20.48 -1.61
CA PRO A 460 22.16 -20.58 -0.25
C PRO A 460 22.88 -19.67 0.77
N ASP A 461 24.18 -19.42 0.56
CA ASP A 461 25.02 -18.63 1.45
C ASP A 461 25.05 -17.12 1.12
N GLY A 462 24.40 -16.69 0.04
CA GLY A 462 24.37 -15.28 -0.35
C GLY A 462 24.25 -15.02 -1.86
N ILE A 463 24.76 -13.87 -2.29
CA ILE A 463 24.67 -13.39 -3.67
C ILE A 463 26.09 -13.23 -4.20
N THR A 464 26.43 -13.83 -5.33
CA THR A 464 27.75 -13.65 -5.96
C THR A 464 27.61 -12.70 -7.14
N LEU A 465 28.36 -11.60 -7.12
CA LEU A 465 28.55 -10.74 -8.28
C LEU A 465 29.76 -11.25 -9.08
N ILE A 466 29.56 -11.57 -10.35
CA ILE A 466 30.59 -12.05 -11.25
C ILE A 466 30.87 -10.95 -12.27
N ILE A 467 32.11 -10.48 -12.32
CA ILE A 467 32.58 -9.48 -13.28
C ILE A 467 33.58 -10.14 -14.22
N ARG A 468 33.42 -9.94 -15.53
CA ARG A 468 34.39 -10.34 -16.54
C ARG A 468 35.03 -9.09 -17.14
N ALA A 469 36.29 -8.84 -16.81
CA ALA A 469 36.97 -7.61 -17.21
C ALA A 469 38.48 -7.81 -17.42
N ALA A 470 39.04 -7.05 -18.33
CA ALA A 470 40.48 -6.81 -18.47
C ALA A 470 40.84 -5.46 -17.84
N PHE A 471 42.11 -5.27 -17.52
CA PHE A 471 42.60 -4.06 -16.86
C PHE A 471 43.72 -3.44 -17.68
N GLN A 472 43.74 -2.12 -17.76
CA GLN A 472 44.78 -1.36 -18.42
C GLN A 472 45.32 -0.31 -17.47
N VAL A 473 46.63 -0.32 -17.22
CA VAL A 473 47.30 0.61 -16.29
C VAL A 473 48.11 1.61 -17.10
N GLY A 474 47.65 2.86 -17.16
CA GLY A 474 48.26 3.91 -17.99
C GLY A 474 48.31 3.51 -19.48
N MET A 475 49.51 3.56 -20.07
CA MET A 475 49.73 3.24 -21.49
C MET A 475 50.11 1.77 -21.75
N ALA A 476 50.17 0.93 -20.72
CA ALA A 476 50.47 -0.48 -20.89
C ALA A 476 49.37 -1.16 -21.73
N PRO A 477 49.67 -2.24 -22.47
CA PRO A 477 48.64 -3.04 -23.11
C PRO A 477 47.66 -3.61 -22.07
N PRO A 478 46.36 -3.79 -22.40
CA PRO A 478 45.41 -4.45 -21.52
C PRO A 478 45.88 -5.84 -21.09
N THR A 479 45.55 -6.22 -19.86
CA THR A 479 45.69 -7.60 -19.41
C THR A 479 44.73 -8.52 -20.17
N ASP A 480 44.92 -9.82 -20.02
CA ASP A 480 43.88 -10.79 -20.35
C ASP A 480 42.61 -10.53 -19.52
N PHE A 481 41.48 -11.10 -19.96
CA PHE A 481 40.25 -11.03 -19.19
C PHE A 481 40.35 -11.88 -17.92
N HIS A 482 39.85 -11.33 -16.83
CA HIS A 482 39.73 -11.99 -15.54
C HIS A 482 38.26 -12.21 -15.21
N ARG A 483 37.95 -13.34 -14.56
CA ARG A 483 36.69 -13.60 -13.86
C ARG A 483 36.88 -13.25 -12.41
N ILE A 484 36.15 -12.25 -11.95
CA ILE A 484 36.18 -11.73 -10.60
C ILE A 484 34.86 -12.12 -9.94
N GLU A 485 34.93 -12.86 -8.84
CA GLU A 485 33.77 -13.24 -8.05
C GLU A 485 33.79 -12.51 -6.71
N ILE A 486 32.72 -11.76 -6.46
CA ILE A 486 32.53 -11.01 -5.23
C ILE A 486 31.31 -11.61 -4.52
N PRO A 487 31.50 -12.58 -3.60
CA PRO A 487 30.40 -13.09 -2.79
C PRO A 487 29.93 -12.00 -1.83
N TYR A 488 28.63 -11.84 -1.67
CA TYR A 488 28.00 -10.94 -0.72
C TYR A 488 27.12 -11.73 0.22
N ARG A 489 27.32 -11.51 1.52
CA ARG A 489 26.42 -11.98 2.57
C ARG A 489 25.52 -10.84 2.99
N VAL A 490 24.26 -11.15 3.23
CA VAL A 490 23.31 -10.18 3.76
C VAL A 490 23.04 -10.50 5.21
N LYS A 491 23.28 -9.52 6.08
CA LYS A 491 23.00 -9.60 7.49
C LYS A 491 21.87 -8.64 7.81
N LEU A 492 20.74 -9.20 8.24
CA LEU A 492 19.60 -8.45 8.71
C LEU A 492 19.75 -8.19 10.21
N THR A 493 19.75 -6.92 10.60
CA THR A 493 19.62 -6.49 11.99
C THR A 493 18.22 -5.90 12.21
N SER A 494 17.84 -5.63 13.46
CA SER A 494 16.53 -5.02 13.75
C SER A 494 16.32 -3.65 13.08
N THR A 495 17.39 -2.92 12.77
CA THR A 495 17.30 -1.53 12.23
C THR A 495 17.88 -1.38 10.84
N ARG A 496 18.77 -2.28 10.41
CA ARG A 496 19.52 -2.17 9.16
C ARG A 496 19.71 -3.51 8.47
N VAL A 497 19.74 -3.46 7.15
CA VAL A 497 20.25 -4.53 6.31
C VAL A 497 21.68 -4.17 5.94
N GLU A 498 22.62 -5.07 6.23
CA GLU A 498 24.04 -4.93 5.92
C GLU A 498 24.40 -5.91 4.79
N ILE A 499 24.95 -5.39 3.70
CA ILE A 499 25.48 -6.20 2.59
C ILE A 499 27.00 -6.22 2.74
N ILE A 500 27.51 -7.37 3.18
CA ILE A 500 28.92 -7.57 3.54
C ILE A 500 29.61 -8.32 2.40
N PRO A 501 30.62 -7.74 1.74
CA PRO A 501 31.44 -8.48 0.78
C PRO A 501 32.27 -9.54 1.49
N GLY A 502 32.33 -10.73 0.90
CA GLY A 502 33.17 -11.85 1.31
C GLY A 502 34.52 -11.86 0.58
N PRO A 503 35.28 -12.97 0.67
CA PRO A 503 36.60 -13.07 0.05
C PRO A 503 36.49 -13.03 -1.48
N ILE A 504 37.16 -12.05 -2.09
CA ILE A 504 37.13 -11.82 -3.54
C ILE A 504 38.05 -12.83 -4.25
N GLN A 505 37.49 -13.56 -5.21
CA GLN A 505 38.24 -14.48 -6.04
C GLN A 505 38.51 -13.85 -7.41
N VAL A 506 39.75 -13.98 -7.90
CA VAL A 506 40.16 -13.47 -9.20
C VAL A 506 40.86 -14.61 -9.94
N ALA A 507 40.31 -15.00 -11.08
CA ALA A 507 40.86 -16.04 -11.94
C ALA A 507 41.12 -15.46 -13.35
N SER A 508 42.29 -15.73 -13.91
CA SER A 508 42.56 -15.42 -15.33
C SER A 508 41.73 -16.35 -16.22
N LEU A 509 41.12 -15.80 -17.28
CA LEU A 509 40.42 -16.59 -18.31
C LEU A 509 41.36 -17.03 -19.44
N ALA A 510 42.57 -16.49 -19.51
CA ALA A 510 43.55 -16.89 -20.51
C ALA A 510 44.30 -18.16 -20.09
N THR A 511 44.56 -19.03 -21.08
CA THR A 511 45.38 -20.24 -20.93
C THR A 511 46.87 -19.96 -20.78
N THR A 512 47.31 -18.73 -21.06
CA THR A 512 48.71 -18.31 -20.94
C THR A 512 49.08 -18.05 -19.48
N THR A 513 49.63 -19.06 -18.82
CA THR A 513 50.25 -18.99 -17.49
C THR A 513 51.58 -18.23 -17.54
N GLY A 514 51.52 -16.93 -17.78
CA GLY A 514 52.67 -16.05 -17.60
C GLY A 514 52.98 -15.86 -16.11
N PRO A 515 54.25 -15.68 -15.72
CA PRO A 515 54.67 -15.44 -14.33
C PRO A 515 54.05 -14.17 -13.71
N TRP A 516 53.54 -13.26 -14.54
CA TRP A 516 52.89 -12.02 -14.12
C TRP A 516 51.40 -12.17 -13.73
N SER A 517 50.78 -13.31 -14.05
CA SER A 517 49.34 -13.53 -13.80
C SER A 517 48.99 -13.51 -12.31
N GLY A 518 49.83 -14.09 -11.44
CA GLY A 518 49.59 -14.12 -9.99
C GLY A 518 49.70 -12.73 -9.34
N VAL A 519 50.72 -11.95 -9.71
CA VAL A 519 50.93 -10.59 -9.17
C VAL A 519 49.83 -9.66 -9.64
N ALA A 520 49.41 -9.75 -10.90
CA ALA A 520 48.29 -8.97 -11.44
C ALA A 520 46.98 -9.32 -10.74
N CYS A 521 46.67 -10.61 -10.54
CA CYS A 521 45.47 -11.03 -9.81
C CYS A 521 45.45 -10.51 -8.37
N GLU A 522 46.59 -10.50 -7.66
CA GLU A 522 46.67 -9.96 -6.30
C GLU A 522 46.48 -8.44 -6.28
N ALA A 523 47.09 -7.72 -7.22
CA ALA A 523 46.91 -6.28 -7.36
C ALA A 523 45.45 -5.91 -7.65
N ILE A 524 44.80 -6.61 -8.59
CA ILE A 524 43.37 -6.46 -8.90
C ILE A 524 42.53 -6.74 -7.66
N ARG A 525 42.78 -7.85 -6.96
CA ARG A 525 42.05 -8.19 -5.73
C ARG A 525 42.18 -7.08 -4.68
N SER A 526 43.40 -6.62 -4.42
CA SER A 526 43.66 -5.57 -3.43
C SER A 526 42.90 -4.27 -3.75
N GLN A 527 42.90 -3.86 -5.03
CA GLN A 527 42.16 -2.69 -5.49
C GLN A 527 40.64 -2.84 -5.31
N ILE A 528 40.08 -4.00 -5.67
CA ILE A 528 38.63 -4.22 -5.52
C ILE A 528 38.24 -4.26 -4.04
N VAL A 529 39.05 -4.90 -3.18
CA VAL A 529 38.81 -4.92 -1.73
C VAL A 529 38.79 -3.50 -1.16
N ALA A 530 39.70 -2.62 -1.59
CA ALA A 530 39.75 -1.23 -1.13
C ALA A 530 38.51 -0.41 -1.53
N HIS A 531 37.82 -0.79 -2.60
CA HIS A 531 36.69 -0.05 -3.19
C HIS A 531 35.35 -0.79 -3.15
N CYS A 532 35.27 -1.90 -2.43
CA CYS A 532 34.01 -2.63 -2.21
C CYS A 532 33.48 -2.32 -0.81
N PRO A 533 32.81 -1.16 -0.59
CA PRO A 533 32.38 -0.77 0.74
C PRO A 533 31.31 -1.70 1.29
N LEU A 534 31.29 -1.81 2.62
CA LEU A 534 30.13 -2.31 3.35
C LEU A 534 28.94 -1.38 3.06
N GLU A 535 27.88 -1.89 2.43
CA GLU A 535 26.65 -1.14 2.26
C GLU A 535 25.68 -1.47 3.39
N SER A 536 25.03 -0.43 3.95
CA SER A 536 23.92 -0.61 4.86
C SER A 536 22.76 0.31 4.51
N PHE A 537 21.54 -0.18 4.71
CA PHE A 537 20.31 0.61 4.53
C PHE A 537 19.29 0.25 5.62
N PRO A 538 18.30 1.13 5.88
CA PRO A 538 17.29 0.86 6.90
C PRO A 538 16.52 -0.43 6.61
N ALA A 539 16.35 -1.27 7.63
CA ALA A 539 15.47 -2.44 7.58
C ALA A 539 14.00 -2.05 7.78
N GLN A 540 13.74 -0.81 8.21
CA GLN A 540 12.40 -0.29 8.44
C GLN A 540 12.08 0.80 7.41
N PHE A 541 10.83 0.81 6.96
CA PHE A 541 10.31 1.85 6.08
C PHE A 541 8.84 2.14 6.32
N SER A 542 8.42 3.35 5.92
CA SER A 542 7.07 3.85 6.17
C SER A 542 6.33 4.04 4.86
N ILE A 543 5.15 3.43 4.76
CA ILE A 543 4.21 3.68 3.68
C ILE A 543 3.33 4.86 4.09
N PRO A 544 3.43 6.02 3.41
CA PRO A 544 2.60 7.16 3.73
C PRO A 544 1.12 6.84 3.45
N ARG A 545 0.24 7.29 4.33
CA ARG A 545 -1.21 7.31 4.13
C ARG A 545 -1.66 8.76 4.22
N ALA A 546 -2.55 9.17 3.32
CA ALA A 546 -2.90 10.58 3.21
C ALA A 546 -3.70 11.08 4.43
N ASP A 547 -4.61 10.25 4.95
CA ASP A 547 -5.50 10.58 6.08
C ASP A 547 -5.34 9.62 7.27
N ALA A 548 -4.21 8.92 7.39
CA ALA A 548 -3.97 7.98 8.47
C ALA A 548 -2.49 7.91 8.84
N THR A 549 -2.19 7.27 9.98
CA THR A 549 -0.82 7.01 10.40
C THR A 549 -0.07 6.20 9.33
N PRO A 550 1.16 6.58 8.96
CA PRO A 550 1.97 5.79 8.03
C PRO A 550 2.14 4.36 8.53
N ILE A 551 2.11 3.38 7.63
CA ILE A 551 2.34 1.98 8.00
C ILE A 551 3.83 1.74 8.04
N LYS A 552 4.33 1.38 9.21
CA LYS A 552 5.72 0.98 9.39
C LYS A 552 5.87 -0.51 9.04
N LEU A 553 6.66 -0.78 8.03
CA LEU A 553 7.11 -2.11 7.65
C LEU A 553 8.54 -2.31 8.10
N GLN A 554 8.82 -3.51 8.57
CA GLN A 554 10.16 -3.94 8.94
C GLN A 554 10.47 -5.25 8.25
N MET A 555 11.61 -5.26 7.58
CA MET A 555 12.16 -6.46 6.99
C MET A 555 12.48 -7.43 8.12
N SER A 556 11.77 -8.55 8.12
CA SER A 556 11.85 -9.58 9.16
C SER A 556 12.77 -10.72 8.78
N HIS A 557 12.87 -11.00 7.48
CA HIS A 557 13.66 -12.11 6.97
C HIS A 557 14.16 -11.79 5.56
N TRP A 558 15.40 -12.23 5.30
CA TRP A 558 16.08 -12.12 4.02
C TRP A 558 16.77 -13.44 3.77
N GLN A 559 16.51 -14.06 2.61
CA GLN A 559 17.17 -15.31 2.27
C GLN A 559 17.24 -15.50 0.77
N VAL A 560 18.26 -16.24 0.35
CA VAL A 560 18.42 -16.73 -1.01
C VAL A 560 18.18 -18.24 -1.01
N ALA A 561 17.30 -18.72 -1.89
CA ALA A 561 16.98 -20.13 -2.02
C ALA A 561 16.54 -20.44 -3.46
N GLU A 562 17.08 -21.51 -4.05
CA GLU A 562 16.65 -22.00 -5.38
C GLU A 562 16.62 -20.91 -6.46
N GLU A 563 17.66 -20.07 -6.55
CA GLU A 563 17.73 -18.92 -7.47
C GLU A 563 16.71 -17.80 -7.22
N TRP A 564 16.03 -17.82 -6.07
CA TRP A 564 15.19 -16.73 -5.59
C TRP A 564 15.86 -15.96 -4.48
N LEU A 565 15.78 -14.65 -4.58
CA LEU A 565 15.95 -13.73 -3.47
C LEU A 565 14.57 -13.46 -2.86
N LEU A 566 14.44 -13.72 -1.58
CA LEU A 566 13.21 -13.59 -0.82
C LEU A 566 13.37 -12.53 0.27
N VAL A 567 12.44 -11.58 0.29
CA VAL A 567 12.38 -10.48 1.24
C VAL A 567 11.02 -10.50 1.91
N ASP A 568 11.00 -10.73 3.22
CA ASP A 568 9.77 -10.85 4.00
C ASP A 568 9.61 -9.68 4.96
N GLU A 569 8.41 -9.13 4.99
CA GLU A 569 8.06 -7.95 5.77
C GLU A 569 7.07 -8.30 6.87
N THR A 570 7.30 -7.69 8.04
CA THR A 570 6.34 -7.65 9.15
C THR A 570 5.84 -6.22 9.38
N ILE A 571 4.57 -6.10 9.79
CA ILE A 571 4.01 -4.84 10.24
C ILE A 571 4.55 -4.59 11.65
N VAL A 572 5.16 -3.43 11.83
CA VAL A 572 5.47 -2.91 13.16
C VAL A 572 4.26 -2.10 13.58
N VAL A 573 3.39 -2.69 14.40
CA VAL A 573 2.30 -1.95 15.03
C VAL A 573 2.97 -1.14 16.14
N GLU A 574 3.05 0.18 15.97
CA GLU A 574 3.30 1.06 17.10
C GLU A 574 2.03 1.09 17.93
N GLU A 575 2.12 0.57 19.16
CA GLU A 575 1.06 0.68 20.18
C GLU A 575 0.80 2.12 20.60
#